data_AF-A0A077KRA3-F1
#
_entry.id   AF-A0A077KRA3-F1
#
_cell.length_a   1.000
_cell.length_b   1.000
_cell.length_c   1.000
_cell.angle_alpha   90.00
_cell.angle_beta   90.00
_cell.angle_gamma   90.00
#
_symmetry.space_group_name_H-M   'P 1'
#
loop_
_entity.id
_entity.type
_entity.pdbx_description
1 polymer ?
#
loop_
_entity_poly.entity_id
_entity_poly.type
_entity_poly.pdbx_seq_one_letter_code
_entity_poly.pdbx_strand_id
1 'polypeptide(L)'
;MKKVLFSLLISSSCFAQVFETVPLLQNGDNNKRVVIAVLGDGFTTSEQAAFTTSATTTTTTINYLFTKSPYNQYKNYFNAYAVKVVSTESGVKHPGTATDVIEPVIPVSNPNNYLGSSFDFGVHRCMYSNTTNKVGQVLAANIPDYDITYILGNSTEYGGCGGTYAFVSLAAASNEIVVHELGHSFGELADEYWFAGSLESPNKTQNSNPATIKWKNWIGINGIGINPYTESPTWFRPHENCEMRFLDREFCSVCKETIIEKIHSLVSPVDSFTPANTSSVNASADVTFTVNEILPVPNTLVERNHTYSHGKYTYSEPFTT
;
A
#
# COMPACT_ATOMS: atom_id res chain seq x y z
N MET A 1 49.83 8.71 33.43
CA MET A 1 49.14 9.74 32.61
C MET A 1 47.95 9.08 31.91
N LYS A 2 46.72 9.26 32.41
CA LYS A 2 45.50 8.71 31.77
C LYS A 2 44.96 9.77 30.81
N LYS A 3 44.91 9.45 29.52
CA LYS A 3 44.31 10.30 28.48
C LYS A 3 42.78 10.13 28.55
N VAL A 4 42.07 11.19 28.90
CA VAL A 4 40.61 11.25 28.83
C VAL A 4 40.25 11.73 27.42
N LEU A 5 39.53 10.89 26.67
CA LEU A 5 39.01 11.22 25.35
C LEU A 5 37.71 12.01 25.53
N PHE A 6 37.69 13.29 25.20
CA PHE A 6 36.49 14.12 25.22
C PHE A 6 35.83 14.00 23.84
N SER A 7 34.76 13.21 23.73
CA SER A 7 33.95 13.16 22.51
C SER A 7 32.93 14.30 22.55
N LEU A 8 33.15 15.29 21.69
CA LEU A 8 32.22 16.40 21.47
C LEU A 8 31.09 15.90 20.56
N LEU A 9 29.91 15.61 21.13
CA LEU A 9 28.69 15.36 20.36
C LEU A 9 28.15 16.71 19.87
N ILE A 10 28.50 17.08 18.63
CA ILE A 10 27.86 18.20 17.94
C ILE A 10 26.49 17.70 17.45
N SER A 11 25.44 17.98 18.22
CA SER A 11 24.06 17.76 17.79
C SER A 11 23.67 18.83 16.76
N SER A 12 23.95 18.59 15.48
CA SER A 12 23.36 19.38 14.41
C SER A 12 21.87 19.04 14.36
N SER A 13 21.03 19.98 14.79
CA SER A 13 19.57 19.84 14.67
C SER A 13 19.20 20.10 13.21
N CYS A 14 19.41 19.11 12.34
CA CYS A 14 18.81 19.11 11.01
C CYS A 14 17.32 18.85 11.19
N PHE A 15 16.51 19.92 11.25
CA PHE A 15 15.08 19.77 11.07
C PHE A 15 14.86 19.23 9.65
N ALA A 16 14.29 18.03 9.56
CA ALA A 16 13.83 17.49 8.29
C ALA A 16 12.80 18.47 7.68
N GLN A 17 12.83 18.64 6.36
CA GLN A 17 11.94 19.56 5.68
C GLN A 17 10.48 19.09 5.85
N VAL A 18 9.65 19.95 6.43
CA VAL A 18 8.21 19.75 6.54
C VAL A 18 7.56 20.28 5.27
N PHE A 19 6.66 19.49 4.72
CA PHE A 19 5.87 19.78 3.53
C PHE A 19 4.40 19.86 3.90
N GLU A 20 3.62 20.56 3.09
CA GLU A 20 2.18 20.59 3.24
C GLU A 20 1.60 19.20 2.96
N THR A 21 0.72 18.73 3.85
CA THR A 21 -0.01 17.48 3.69
C THR A 21 -1.48 17.78 3.41
N VAL A 22 -2.07 17.06 2.45
CA VAL A 22 -3.46 17.25 2.03
C VAL A 22 -4.20 15.91 2.08
N PRO A 23 -5.34 15.79 2.79
CA PRO A 23 -6.12 14.57 2.78
C PRO A 23 -6.76 14.35 1.40
N LEU A 24 -6.61 13.14 0.87
CA LEU A 24 -7.22 12.66 -0.37
C LEU A 24 -8.42 11.74 -0.07
N LEU A 25 -8.36 11.02 1.04
CA LEU A 25 -9.42 10.18 1.59
C LEU A 25 -9.33 10.22 3.11
N GLN A 26 -10.45 10.46 3.79
CA GLN A 26 -10.51 10.49 5.24
C GLN A 26 -11.78 9.79 5.73
N ASN A 27 -11.63 8.58 6.26
CA ASN A 27 -12.72 7.73 6.72
C ASN A 27 -12.73 7.55 8.25
N GLY A 28 -11.77 8.12 8.98
CA GLY A 28 -11.69 8.06 10.44
C GLY A 28 -10.34 8.57 10.96
N ASP A 29 -10.08 8.33 12.24
CA ASP A 29 -8.79 8.62 12.86
C ASP A 29 -7.70 7.72 12.28
N ASN A 30 -6.48 8.25 12.08
CA ASN A 30 -5.37 7.49 11.50
C ASN A 30 -5.03 6.22 12.30
N ASN A 31 -5.15 6.24 13.63
CA ASN A 31 -4.88 5.05 14.45
C ASN A 31 -5.97 3.95 14.33
N LYS A 32 -7.00 4.18 13.52
CA LYS A 32 -8.07 3.21 13.23
C LYS A 32 -8.24 2.98 11.74
N ARG A 33 -7.30 3.44 10.90
CA ARG A 33 -7.35 3.31 9.44
C ARG A 33 -5.95 2.98 8.94
N VAL A 34 -5.85 2.27 7.83
CA VAL A 34 -4.60 2.09 7.11
C VAL A 34 -4.26 3.41 6.43
N VAL A 35 -3.08 3.97 6.67
CA VAL A 35 -2.70 5.29 6.19
C VAL A 35 -1.81 5.17 4.96
N ILE A 36 -2.30 5.68 3.83
CA ILE A 36 -1.54 5.78 2.56
C ILE A 36 -0.91 7.18 2.45
N ALA A 37 0.40 7.24 2.24
CA ALA A 37 1.12 8.48 1.97
C ALA A 37 1.62 8.52 0.51
N VAL A 38 1.14 9.50 -0.25
CA VAL A 38 1.51 9.75 -1.65
C VAL A 38 2.48 10.92 -1.71
N LEU A 39 3.71 10.69 -2.14
CA LEU A 39 4.70 11.77 -2.26
C LEU A 39 4.84 12.18 -3.72
N GLY A 40 4.78 13.48 -3.99
CA GLY A 40 5.10 14.01 -5.32
C GLY A 40 6.61 14.05 -5.55
N ASP A 41 7.06 13.87 -6.78
CA ASP A 41 8.41 14.25 -7.19
C ASP A 41 8.39 14.92 -8.57
N GLY A 42 9.30 15.85 -8.78
CA GLY A 42 9.37 16.64 -10.01
C GLY A 42 8.23 17.67 -10.18
N PHE A 43 7.51 18.03 -9.11
CA PHE A 43 6.52 19.11 -9.13
C PHE A 43 7.09 20.35 -8.45
N THR A 44 7.15 21.45 -9.18
CA THR A 44 7.53 22.78 -8.65
C THR A 44 6.43 23.36 -7.76
N THR A 45 6.71 24.47 -7.08
CA THR A 45 5.73 25.18 -6.25
C THR A 45 4.43 25.49 -7.01
N SER A 46 4.52 25.90 -8.28
CA SER A 46 3.36 26.23 -9.12
C SER A 46 2.57 25.00 -9.58
N GLU A 47 3.14 23.79 -9.49
CA GLU A 47 2.53 22.55 -10.00
C GLU A 47 1.91 21.70 -8.88
N GLN A 48 1.97 22.14 -7.63
CA GLN A 48 1.47 21.35 -6.49
C GLN A 48 -0.05 21.09 -6.52
N ALA A 49 -0.82 21.97 -7.18
CA ALA A 49 -2.24 21.73 -7.45
C ALA A 49 -2.44 20.60 -8.47
N ALA A 50 -1.59 20.54 -9.51
CA ALA A 50 -1.60 19.45 -10.48
C ALA A 50 -1.20 18.12 -9.81
N PHE A 51 -0.16 18.12 -8.96
CA PHE A 51 0.21 16.95 -8.15
C PHE A 51 -0.97 16.43 -7.32
N THR A 52 -1.63 17.29 -6.53
CA THR A 52 -2.74 16.87 -5.67
C THR A 52 -3.91 16.31 -6.49
N THR A 53 -4.17 16.90 -7.65
CA THR A 53 -5.16 16.39 -8.61
C THR A 53 -4.77 14.98 -9.08
N SER A 54 -3.53 14.82 -9.56
CA SER A 54 -3.02 13.52 -10.02
C SER A 54 -2.98 12.45 -8.94
N ALA A 55 -2.64 12.80 -7.69
CA ALA A 55 -2.69 11.86 -6.57
C ALA A 55 -4.11 11.35 -6.30
N THR A 56 -5.14 12.15 -6.62
CA THR A 56 -6.54 11.83 -6.34
C THR A 56 -7.24 11.09 -7.48
N THR A 57 -7.03 11.46 -8.74
CA THR A 57 -7.93 11.04 -9.83
C THR A 57 -7.93 9.52 -10.09
N THR A 58 -9.01 9.04 -10.73
CA THR A 58 -9.11 7.66 -11.23
C THR A 58 -8.09 7.34 -12.31
N THR A 59 -7.46 8.35 -12.92
CA THR A 59 -6.50 8.16 -14.02
C THR A 59 -5.07 8.07 -13.52
N THR A 60 -4.77 8.36 -12.25
CA THR A 60 -3.37 8.43 -11.82
C THR A 60 -3.04 7.93 -10.43
N THR A 61 -3.98 7.67 -9.49
CA THR A 61 -3.66 6.74 -8.37
C THR A 61 -4.77 6.37 -7.39
N ILE A 62 -5.12 7.22 -6.40
CA ILE A 62 -5.84 6.74 -5.21
C ILE A 62 -7.23 6.22 -5.56
N ASN A 63 -7.98 6.96 -6.38
CA ASN A 63 -9.28 6.47 -6.82
C ASN A 63 -9.16 5.23 -7.72
N TYR A 64 -8.05 5.06 -8.46
CA TYR A 64 -7.81 3.85 -9.25
C TYR A 64 -7.59 2.62 -8.36
N LEU A 65 -6.76 2.74 -7.32
CA LEU A 65 -6.53 1.67 -6.34
C LEU A 65 -7.85 1.13 -5.79
N PHE A 66 -8.76 2.04 -5.41
CA PHE A 66 -10.09 1.70 -4.91
C PHE A 66 -11.09 1.24 -5.98
N THR A 67 -10.66 1.00 -7.22
CA THR A 67 -11.45 0.23 -8.21
C THR A 67 -11.15 -1.26 -8.15
N LYS A 68 -9.95 -1.65 -7.65
CA LYS A 68 -9.47 -3.03 -7.60
C LYS A 68 -9.93 -3.71 -6.33
N SER A 69 -10.29 -4.99 -6.40
CA SER A 69 -10.59 -5.78 -5.22
C SER A 69 -9.29 -6.38 -4.63
N PRO A 70 -9.09 -6.35 -3.30
CA PRO A 70 -10.10 -6.09 -2.28
C PRO A 70 -10.23 -4.63 -1.81
N TYR A 71 -9.39 -3.71 -2.33
CA TYR A 71 -9.38 -2.32 -1.89
C TYR A 71 -10.74 -1.64 -2.05
N ASN A 72 -11.46 -1.89 -3.13
CA ASN A 72 -12.79 -1.31 -3.35
C ASN A 72 -13.79 -1.70 -2.25
N GLN A 73 -13.78 -2.95 -1.76
CA GLN A 73 -14.63 -3.38 -0.66
C GLN A 73 -14.17 -2.82 0.68
N TYR A 74 -12.87 -2.65 0.88
CA TYR A 74 -12.33 -2.19 2.16
C TYR A 74 -12.01 -0.70 2.16
N LYS A 75 -12.54 0.10 1.22
CA LYS A 75 -12.21 1.53 1.09
C LYS A 75 -12.35 2.31 2.40
N ASN A 76 -13.37 1.99 3.21
CA ASN A 76 -13.65 2.63 4.50
C ASN A 76 -12.56 2.39 5.56
N TYR A 77 -11.68 1.39 5.36
CA TYR A 77 -10.57 1.07 6.25
C TYR A 77 -9.34 1.94 6.01
N PHE A 78 -9.34 2.79 4.98
CA PHE A 78 -8.16 3.57 4.60
C PHE A 78 -8.36 5.07 4.81
N ASN A 79 -7.27 5.74 5.17
CA ASN A 79 -7.05 7.16 4.94
C ASN A 79 -5.93 7.31 3.89
N ALA A 80 -5.93 8.42 3.15
CA ALA A 80 -4.88 8.71 2.19
C ALA A 80 -4.52 10.19 2.21
N TYR A 81 -3.23 10.50 2.11
CA TYR A 81 -2.69 11.85 2.14
C TYR A 81 -1.71 12.07 0.99
N ALA A 82 -1.79 13.23 0.35
CA ALA A 82 -0.74 13.75 -0.50
C ALA A 82 0.26 14.56 0.33
N VAL A 83 1.55 14.31 0.15
CA VAL A 83 2.64 15.12 0.69
C VAL A 83 3.22 15.95 -0.45
N LYS A 84 3.00 17.27 -0.39
CA LYS A 84 3.35 18.25 -1.44
C LYS A 84 4.84 18.57 -1.42
N VAL A 85 5.65 17.57 -1.76
CA VAL A 85 7.10 17.72 -1.88
C VAL A 85 7.40 18.63 -3.07
N VAL A 86 8.15 19.70 -2.80
CA VAL A 86 8.47 20.74 -3.78
C VAL A 86 9.84 20.46 -4.40
N SER A 87 9.85 20.18 -5.70
CA SER A 87 11.06 20.10 -6.52
C SER A 87 11.51 21.46 -7.01
N THR A 88 12.82 21.60 -7.25
CA THR A 88 13.37 22.83 -7.84
C THR A 88 13.05 22.97 -9.33
N GLU A 89 12.94 21.85 -10.04
CA GLU A 89 12.61 21.81 -11.46
C GLU A 89 11.48 20.82 -11.73
N SER A 90 10.72 21.08 -12.79
CA SER A 90 9.64 20.22 -13.24
C SER A 90 10.20 19.01 -13.99
N GLY A 91 9.65 17.83 -13.73
CA GLY A 91 9.95 16.61 -14.46
C GLY A 91 10.67 15.52 -13.68
N VAL A 92 10.75 14.36 -14.31
CA VAL A 92 11.54 13.19 -13.87
C VAL A 92 12.77 13.08 -14.76
N LYS A 93 13.91 12.67 -14.19
CA LYS A 93 15.14 12.46 -14.95
C LYS A 93 15.02 11.28 -15.91
N HIS A 94 15.52 11.43 -17.12
CA HIS A 94 15.70 10.34 -18.08
C HIS A 94 17.09 10.47 -18.71
N PRO A 95 18.06 9.65 -18.29
CA PRO A 95 19.44 9.77 -18.75
C PRO A 95 19.66 9.23 -20.18
N GLY A 96 18.75 8.42 -20.73
CA GLY A 96 18.88 7.78 -22.05
C GLY A 96 19.97 6.72 -22.07
N THR A 97 20.02 5.91 -21.02
CA THR A 97 21.10 4.93 -20.78
C THR A 97 20.63 3.48 -20.76
N ALA A 98 19.33 3.22 -20.98
CA ALA A 98 18.83 1.85 -20.98
C ALA A 98 19.37 1.06 -22.17
N THR A 99 19.50 -0.26 -21.99
CA THR A 99 20.07 -1.17 -23.00
C THR A 99 19.04 -2.15 -23.56
N ASP A 100 17.85 -2.21 -22.96
CA ASP A 100 16.72 -3.02 -23.43
C ASP A 100 15.97 -2.39 -24.61
N VAL A 101 16.30 -1.14 -24.95
CA VAL A 101 15.74 -0.38 -26.07
C VAL A 101 16.85 0.38 -26.83
N ILE A 102 16.51 0.93 -28.00
CA ILE A 102 17.37 1.87 -28.71
C ILE A 102 17.04 3.28 -28.21
N GLU A 103 17.93 3.84 -27.40
CA GLU A 103 17.74 5.18 -26.84
C GLU A 103 18.04 6.30 -27.86
N PRO A 104 17.34 7.45 -27.78
CA PRO A 104 16.26 7.76 -26.84
C PRO A 104 14.89 7.27 -27.32
N VAL A 105 14.15 6.51 -26.50
CA VAL A 105 12.72 6.19 -26.76
C VAL A 105 11.80 7.33 -26.31
N ILE A 106 12.11 7.93 -25.16
CA ILE A 106 11.50 9.17 -24.65
C ILE A 106 12.57 10.27 -24.58
N PRO A 107 12.23 11.56 -24.57
CA PRO A 107 13.23 12.63 -24.54
C PRO A 107 14.18 12.53 -23.34
N VAL A 108 15.49 12.63 -23.57
CA VAL A 108 16.50 12.73 -22.51
C VAL A 108 16.25 14.01 -21.71
N SER A 109 16.26 13.91 -20.39
CA SER A 109 15.99 15.01 -19.48
C SER A 109 16.78 14.85 -18.17
N ASN A 110 17.14 15.96 -17.53
CA ASN A 110 17.90 15.94 -16.28
C ASN A 110 17.45 17.07 -15.33
N PRO A 111 16.14 17.15 -14.98
CA PRO A 111 15.65 18.08 -13.98
C PRO A 111 16.18 17.74 -12.59
N ASN A 112 16.40 18.76 -11.77
CA ASN A 112 16.67 18.64 -10.35
C ASN A 112 15.35 18.47 -9.58
N ASN A 113 14.88 17.23 -9.52
CA ASN A 113 13.75 16.82 -8.69
C ASN A 113 14.20 16.45 -7.26
N TYR A 114 13.29 16.54 -6.29
CA TYR A 114 13.62 16.51 -4.87
C TYR A 114 14.02 15.11 -4.39
N LEU A 115 13.22 14.10 -4.76
CA LEU A 115 13.37 12.71 -4.31
C LEU A 115 14.29 11.89 -5.22
N GLY A 116 14.81 12.49 -6.30
CA GLY A 116 15.80 11.87 -7.17
C GLY A 116 15.21 10.85 -8.15
N SER A 117 13.92 10.98 -8.50
CA SER A 117 13.27 10.07 -9.44
C SER A 117 13.94 10.12 -10.82
N SER A 118 14.24 8.94 -11.36
CA SER A 118 14.85 8.76 -12.67
C SER A 118 14.29 7.52 -13.36
N PHE A 119 14.04 7.62 -14.67
CA PHE A 119 13.93 6.48 -15.58
C PHE A 119 15.29 5.79 -15.77
N ASP A 120 15.30 4.70 -16.54
CA ASP A 120 16.46 3.86 -16.86
C ASP A 120 17.10 3.19 -15.63
N PHE A 121 16.29 2.84 -14.63
CA PHE A 121 16.77 2.10 -13.48
C PHE A 121 16.89 0.61 -13.82
N GLY A 122 17.97 0.24 -14.51
CA GLY A 122 18.23 -1.11 -15.00
C GLY A 122 17.52 -1.43 -16.33
N VAL A 123 16.26 -1.03 -16.49
CA VAL A 123 15.51 -1.08 -17.77
C VAL A 123 14.82 0.26 -18.03
N HIS A 124 14.55 0.59 -19.29
CA HIS A 124 14.07 1.90 -19.72
C HIS A 124 12.86 2.42 -18.92
N ARG A 125 11.79 1.61 -18.85
CA ARG A 125 10.54 1.97 -18.16
C ARG A 125 10.64 2.02 -16.63
N CYS A 126 11.74 1.57 -16.06
CA CYS A 126 11.88 1.49 -14.61
C CYS A 126 12.18 2.87 -14.05
N MET A 127 11.17 3.50 -13.46
CA MET A 127 11.32 4.75 -12.74
C MET A 127 11.57 4.45 -11.27
N TYR A 128 12.71 4.91 -10.73
CA TYR A 128 13.09 4.68 -9.33
C TYR A 128 14.07 5.76 -8.83
N SER A 129 14.58 5.62 -7.60
CA SER A 129 15.54 6.57 -7.02
C SER A 129 16.65 5.87 -6.23
N ASN A 130 17.88 6.40 -6.33
CA ASN A 130 19.01 6.01 -5.48
C ASN A 130 18.99 6.69 -4.09
N THR A 131 18.05 7.61 -3.85
CA THR A 131 17.94 8.37 -2.60
C THR A 131 16.65 8.06 -1.83
N THR A 132 16.30 6.78 -1.71
CA THR A 132 15.11 6.33 -0.94
C THR A 132 15.18 6.72 0.54
N ASN A 133 16.38 6.99 1.08
CA ASN A 133 16.53 7.56 2.41
C ASN A 133 15.86 8.94 2.56
N LYS A 134 15.83 9.77 1.51
CA LYS A 134 15.11 11.05 1.52
C LYS A 134 13.60 10.84 1.60
N VAL A 135 13.07 9.82 0.90
CA VAL A 135 11.66 9.44 0.99
C VAL A 135 11.30 9.12 2.45
N GLY A 136 12.10 8.27 3.11
CA GLY A 136 11.89 7.94 4.52
C GLY A 136 11.96 9.17 5.45
N GLN A 137 12.86 10.12 5.19
CA GLN A 137 12.94 11.37 5.96
C GLN A 137 11.70 12.25 5.78
N VAL A 138 11.19 12.36 4.55
CA VAL A 138 9.96 13.10 4.26
C VAL A 138 8.77 12.45 4.96
N LEU A 139 8.64 11.13 4.88
CA LEU A 139 7.56 10.40 5.54
C LEU A 139 7.61 10.60 7.06
N ALA A 140 8.76 10.37 7.68
CA ALA A 140 8.94 10.54 9.12
C ALA A 140 8.63 11.96 9.63
N ALA A 141 8.88 12.98 8.79
CA ALA A 141 8.63 14.37 9.17
C ALA A 141 7.16 14.82 8.97
N ASN A 142 6.40 14.15 8.09
CA ASN A 142 5.12 14.67 7.60
C ASN A 142 3.93 13.74 7.85
N ILE A 143 4.10 12.43 7.71
CA ILE A 143 3.07 11.41 7.98
C ILE A 143 3.79 10.23 8.66
N PRO A 144 4.24 10.34 9.92
CA PRO A 144 5.04 9.31 10.58
C PRO A 144 4.25 8.02 10.89
N ASP A 145 2.93 8.08 10.82
CA ASP A 145 1.97 7.00 11.04
C ASP A 145 1.47 6.37 9.73
N TYR A 146 2.21 6.52 8.63
CA TYR A 146 1.90 5.84 7.36
C TYR A 146 2.12 4.33 7.45
N ASP A 147 1.27 3.57 6.76
CA ASP A 147 1.43 2.12 6.58
C ASP A 147 1.92 1.77 5.17
N ILE A 148 1.49 2.56 4.18
CA ILE A 148 1.78 2.32 2.76
C ILE A 148 2.23 3.63 2.12
N THR A 149 3.18 3.57 1.20
CA THR A 149 3.61 4.75 0.45
C THR A 149 4.07 4.43 -0.96
N TYR A 150 3.88 5.40 -1.84
CA TYR A 150 4.45 5.41 -3.18
C TYR A 150 4.72 6.85 -3.62
N ILE A 151 5.56 6.98 -4.64
CA ILE A 151 6.03 8.24 -5.19
C ILE A 151 5.42 8.41 -6.58
N LEU A 152 4.80 9.57 -6.80
CA LEU A 152 4.25 9.98 -8.09
C LEU A 152 5.20 10.99 -8.74
N GLY A 153 5.89 10.57 -9.80
CA GLY A 153 6.82 11.41 -10.55
C GLY A 153 6.10 12.21 -11.64
N ASN A 154 6.39 13.50 -11.74
CA ASN A 154 5.82 14.41 -12.73
C ASN A 154 6.35 14.13 -14.15
N SER A 155 5.93 13.03 -14.75
CA SER A 155 6.20 12.68 -16.15
C SER A 155 5.00 11.96 -16.74
N THR A 156 4.61 12.31 -17.95
CA THR A 156 3.53 11.63 -18.67
C THR A 156 4.00 10.37 -19.39
N GLU A 157 5.31 10.14 -19.45
CA GLU A 157 5.90 8.94 -20.05
C GLU A 157 5.63 7.72 -19.17
N TYR A 158 5.29 6.59 -19.79
CA TYR A 158 4.98 5.37 -19.04
C TYR A 158 6.21 4.83 -18.32
N GLY A 159 6.06 4.59 -17.01
CA GLY A 159 7.07 3.90 -16.24
C GLY A 159 6.77 3.87 -14.75
N GLY A 160 7.45 2.93 -14.12
CA GLY A 160 7.35 2.70 -12.69
C GLY A 160 8.05 1.41 -12.31
N CYS A 161 8.41 1.31 -11.04
CA CYS A 161 9.06 0.16 -10.45
C CYS A 161 8.87 0.13 -8.93
N GLY A 162 8.86 -1.09 -8.40
CA GLY A 162 8.99 -1.39 -6.99
C GLY A 162 10.39 -1.34 -6.44
N GLY A 163 10.48 -1.57 -5.14
CA GLY A 163 11.69 -1.59 -4.35
C GLY A 163 11.34 -1.35 -2.89
N THR A 164 12.10 -0.51 -2.18
CA THR A 164 11.72 -0.05 -0.84
C THR A 164 10.39 0.70 -0.84
N TYR A 165 10.16 1.48 -1.90
CA TYR A 165 8.92 2.23 -2.15
C TYR A 165 8.58 2.11 -3.63
N ALA A 166 7.31 2.10 -3.99
CA ALA A 166 6.94 2.15 -5.40
C ALA A 166 7.15 3.57 -5.96
N PHE A 167 7.71 3.67 -7.16
CA PHE A 167 7.83 4.91 -7.92
C PHE A 167 7.05 4.73 -9.21
N VAL A 168 6.13 5.66 -9.51
CA VAL A 168 5.31 5.62 -10.73
C VAL A 168 5.17 6.99 -11.39
N SER A 169 5.08 7.01 -12.72
CA SER A 169 4.81 8.23 -13.48
C SER A 169 3.32 8.61 -13.50
N LEU A 170 2.98 9.72 -14.15
CA LEU A 170 1.60 10.17 -14.39
C LEU A 170 0.89 9.45 -15.54
N ALA A 171 1.54 8.51 -16.22
CA ALA A 171 0.88 7.75 -17.27
C ALA A 171 -0.24 6.87 -16.67
N ALA A 172 -1.42 6.84 -17.29
CA ALA A 172 -2.55 6.10 -16.74
C ALA A 172 -2.28 4.59 -16.58
N ALA A 173 -1.48 4.00 -17.48
CA ALA A 173 -1.05 2.61 -17.38
C ALA A 173 -0.15 2.35 -16.15
N SER A 174 0.52 3.39 -15.61
CA SER A 174 1.34 3.27 -14.40
C SER A 174 0.49 3.06 -13.13
N ASN A 175 -0.83 3.24 -13.19
CA ASN A 175 -1.69 2.91 -12.05
C ASN A 175 -1.67 1.44 -11.70
N GLU A 176 -1.62 0.56 -12.71
CA GLU A 176 -1.51 -0.87 -12.48
C GLU A 176 -0.19 -1.23 -11.81
N ILE A 177 0.87 -0.48 -12.11
CA ILE A 177 2.14 -0.62 -11.39
C ILE A 177 1.90 -0.29 -9.91
N VAL A 178 1.19 0.78 -9.55
CA VAL A 178 0.90 1.05 -8.14
C VAL A 178 0.16 -0.12 -7.49
N VAL A 179 -0.89 -0.65 -8.12
CA VAL A 179 -1.65 -1.77 -7.58
C VAL A 179 -0.75 -2.99 -7.38
N HIS A 180 0.03 -3.36 -8.39
CA HIS A 180 0.98 -4.47 -8.35
C HIS A 180 2.04 -4.30 -7.25
N GLU A 181 2.67 -3.13 -7.17
CA GLU A 181 3.73 -2.85 -6.20
C GLU A 181 3.20 -2.73 -4.75
N LEU A 182 1.94 -2.34 -4.58
CA LEU A 182 1.25 -2.46 -3.29
C LEU A 182 1.00 -3.93 -2.92
N GLY A 183 0.82 -4.82 -3.89
CA GLY A 183 0.82 -6.26 -3.66
C GLY A 183 2.09 -6.73 -2.94
N HIS A 184 3.26 -6.21 -3.34
CA HIS A 184 4.53 -6.48 -2.66
C HIS A 184 4.67 -5.76 -1.32
N SER A 185 4.57 -4.43 -1.33
CA SER A 185 4.91 -3.59 -0.17
C SER A 185 3.88 -3.67 0.97
N PHE A 186 2.62 -3.95 0.66
CA PHE A 186 1.55 -4.12 1.64
C PHE A 186 1.21 -5.59 1.85
N GLY A 187 0.92 -6.32 0.78
CA GLY A 187 0.47 -7.71 0.84
C GLY A 187 1.58 -8.75 1.03
N GLU A 188 2.87 -8.36 0.97
CA GLU A 188 4.02 -9.28 1.01
C GLU A 188 3.94 -10.39 -0.06
N LEU A 189 3.23 -10.11 -1.15
CA LEU A 189 3.05 -11.00 -2.29
C LEU A 189 4.34 -11.06 -3.11
N ALA A 190 4.55 -12.17 -3.82
CA ALA A 190 5.61 -12.33 -4.80
C ALA A 190 5.08 -12.14 -6.22
N ASP A 191 5.99 -11.87 -7.15
CA ASP A 191 5.70 -11.91 -8.57
C ASP A 191 5.23 -13.31 -8.99
N GLU A 192 4.21 -13.34 -9.84
CA GLU A 192 3.66 -14.55 -10.44
C GLU A 192 4.10 -14.75 -11.89
N TYR A 193 4.65 -13.70 -12.55
CA TYR A 193 5.11 -13.77 -13.95
C TYR A 193 6.53 -14.27 -14.12
N TRP A 194 7.39 -14.03 -13.15
CA TRP A 194 8.78 -14.45 -13.18
C TRP A 194 9.21 -14.94 -11.80
N PHE A 195 9.86 -16.09 -11.77
CA PHE A 195 10.42 -16.59 -10.52
C PHE A 195 11.71 -15.85 -10.15
N ALA A 196 11.70 -15.15 -9.02
CA ALA A 196 12.89 -14.56 -8.42
C ALA A 196 13.06 -14.97 -6.96
N GLY A 197 14.33 -15.13 -6.56
CA GLY A 197 14.74 -15.47 -5.19
C GLY A 197 14.43 -16.91 -4.80
N SER A 198 14.41 -17.19 -3.50
CA SER A 198 14.08 -18.51 -2.93
C SER A 198 13.22 -18.43 -1.66
N LEU A 199 12.62 -17.26 -1.42
CA LEU A 199 11.77 -17.01 -0.27
C LEU A 199 10.32 -17.36 -0.58
N GLU A 200 9.65 -17.97 0.39
CA GLU A 200 8.22 -18.24 0.39
C GLU A 200 7.42 -16.94 0.60
N SER A 201 6.31 -16.81 -0.12
CA SER A 201 5.34 -15.71 0.02
C SER A 201 3.92 -16.29 0.10
N PRO A 202 2.89 -15.52 0.49
CA PRO A 202 1.52 -16.02 0.55
C PRO A 202 1.03 -16.64 -0.77
N ASN A 203 1.44 -16.08 -1.92
CA ASN A 203 1.12 -16.56 -3.27
C ASN A 203 2.29 -17.29 -3.98
N LYS A 204 3.34 -17.70 -3.27
CA LYS A 204 4.50 -18.41 -3.87
C LYS A 204 5.10 -19.43 -2.92
N THR A 205 5.17 -20.70 -3.33
CA THR A 205 5.66 -21.79 -2.48
C THR A 205 6.28 -22.95 -3.25
N GLN A 206 7.17 -23.72 -2.61
CA GLN A 206 7.62 -25.03 -3.14
C GLN A 206 6.68 -26.18 -2.76
N ASN A 207 5.79 -25.97 -1.78
CA ASN A 207 4.87 -27.00 -1.35
C ASN A 207 3.75 -27.22 -2.38
N SER A 208 3.78 -28.34 -3.09
CA SER A 208 2.74 -28.72 -4.04
C SER A 208 1.66 -29.64 -3.47
N ASN A 209 1.69 -29.95 -2.17
CA ASN A 209 0.69 -30.82 -1.56
C ASN A 209 -0.64 -30.07 -1.35
N PRO A 210 -1.74 -30.45 -2.02
CA PRO A 210 -3.02 -29.76 -1.90
C PRO A 210 -3.58 -29.69 -0.47
N ALA A 211 -3.19 -30.62 0.42
CA ALA A 211 -3.66 -30.67 1.79
C ALA A 211 -2.91 -29.71 2.74
N THR A 212 -1.69 -29.27 2.38
CA THR A 212 -0.83 -28.48 3.26
C THR A 212 -0.30 -27.20 2.63
N ILE A 213 -0.55 -26.97 1.34
CA ILE A 213 -0.20 -25.72 0.67
C ILE A 213 -0.88 -24.52 1.35
N LYS A 214 -0.22 -23.35 1.31
CA LYS A 214 -0.68 -22.13 2.00
C LYS A 214 -2.13 -21.76 1.67
N TRP A 215 -2.52 -21.91 0.40
CA TRP A 215 -3.86 -21.62 -0.09
C TRP A 215 -4.76 -22.85 -0.28
N LYS A 216 -4.55 -23.90 0.52
CA LYS A 216 -5.33 -25.16 0.45
C LYS A 216 -6.86 -24.94 0.46
N ASN A 217 -7.34 -23.93 1.17
CA ASN A 217 -8.77 -23.61 1.30
C ASN A 217 -9.38 -23.04 0.01
N TRP A 218 -8.54 -22.54 -0.90
CA TRP A 218 -8.96 -21.96 -2.17
C TRP A 218 -8.86 -22.93 -3.35
N ILE A 219 -8.19 -24.07 -3.20
CA ILE A 219 -7.98 -25.02 -4.30
C ILE A 219 -9.33 -25.42 -4.93
N GLY A 220 -9.44 -25.22 -6.26
CA GLY A 220 -10.64 -25.51 -7.04
C GLY A 220 -11.70 -24.39 -7.06
N ILE A 221 -11.51 -23.31 -6.29
CA ILE A 221 -12.41 -22.15 -6.25
C ILE A 221 -11.84 -21.04 -7.13
N ASN A 222 -12.66 -20.43 -7.99
CA ASN A 222 -12.28 -19.30 -8.86
C ASN A 222 -10.99 -19.55 -9.67
N GLY A 223 -10.76 -20.80 -10.10
CA GLY A 223 -9.58 -21.18 -10.89
C GLY A 223 -8.28 -21.35 -10.09
N ILE A 224 -8.31 -21.22 -8.75
CA ILE A 224 -7.11 -21.41 -7.92
C ILE A 224 -6.64 -22.87 -7.98
N GLY A 225 -5.33 -23.03 -8.22
CA GLY A 225 -4.65 -24.31 -8.38
C GLY A 225 -3.22 -24.27 -7.85
N ILE A 226 -2.40 -25.19 -8.35
CA ILE A 226 -0.98 -25.33 -7.99
C ILE A 226 -0.20 -25.25 -9.30
N ASN A 227 0.09 -24.03 -9.76
CA ASN A 227 0.59 -23.82 -11.10
C ASN A 227 2.11 -23.56 -11.06
N PRO A 228 2.92 -24.34 -11.78
CA PRO A 228 4.38 -24.18 -11.74
C PRO A 228 4.84 -22.90 -12.43
N TYR A 229 5.92 -22.29 -11.93
CA TYR A 229 6.64 -21.26 -12.68
C TYR A 229 7.41 -21.90 -13.83
N THR A 230 7.42 -21.25 -15.00
CA THR A 230 8.08 -21.77 -16.21
C THR A 230 9.60 -21.89 -15.99
N GLU A 231 10.18 -20.90 -15.33
CA GLU A 231 11.61 -20.77 -15.07
C GLU A 231 12.08 -21.61 -13.87
N SER A 232 11.14 -21.96 -13.00
CA SER A 232 11.41 -22.72 -11.76
C SER A 232 10.24 -23.66 -11.46
N PRO A 233 10.14 -24.81 -12.17
CA PRO A 233 8.97 -25.69 -12.11
C PRO A 233 8.73 -26.36 -10.75
N THR A 234 9.65 -26.21 -9.80
CA THR A 234 9.52 -26.68 -8.41
C THR A 234 8.87 -25.66 -7.48
N TRP A 235 8.60 -24.46 -7.98
CA TRP A 235 7.86 -23.42 -7.29
C TRP A 235 6.49 -23.22 -7.94
N PHE A 236 5.51 -22.82 -7.14
CA PHE A 236 4.11 -22.76 -7.54
C PHE A 236 3.48 -21.42 -7.17
N ARG A 237 2.57 -20.96 -8.03
CA ARG A 237 1.67 -19.82 -7.84
C ARG A 237 0.21 -20.28 -7.81
N PRO A 238 -0.69 -19.54 -7.14
CA PRO A 238 -2.07 -19.96 -6.96
C PRO A 238 -2.93 -19.83 -8.21
N HIS A 239 -2.59 -18.95 -9.15
CA HIS A 239 -3.44 -18.66 -10.31
C HIS A 239 -2.63 -18.33 -11.57
N GLU A 240 -3.23 -18.50 -12.75
CA GLU A 240 -2.61 -18.13 -14.02
C GLU A 240 -2.99 -16.71 -14.49
N ASN A 241 -3.94 -16.06 -13.82
CA ASN A 241 -4.44 -14.73 -14.18
C ASN A 241 -4.62 -13.86 -12.92
N CYS A 242 -3.56 -13.15 -12.52
CA CYS A 242 -3.49 -12.37 -11.29
C CYS A 242 -2.80 -11.04 -11.61
N GLU A 243 -3.15 -9.98 -10.87
CA GLU A 243 -2.43 -8.69 -10.93
C GLU A 243 -0.92 -8.84 -10.65
N MET A 244 -0.55 -9.80 -9.79
CA MET A 244 0.88 -10.14 -9.55
C MET A 244 1.56 -10.83 -10.73
N ARG A 245 0.83 -11.16 -11.79
CA ARG A 245 1.35 -11.78 -13.02
C ARG A 245 1.25 -10.83 -14.21
N PHE A 246 0.07 -10.27 -14.42
CA PHE A 246 -0.20 -9.38 -15.52
C PHE A 246 -0.91 -8.17 -14.97
N LEU A 247 -0.41 -7.00 -15.35
CA LEU A 247 -1.12 -5.75 -15.11
C LEU A 247 -2.51 -5.79 -15.78
N ASP A 248 -3.42 -4.94 -15.28
CA ASP A 248 -4.81 -4.88 -15.76
C ASP A 248 -5.58 -6.17 -15.50
N ARG A 249 -5.34 -6.77 -14.33
CA ARG A 249 -6.10 -7.91 -13.81
C ARG A 249 -6.63 -7.57 -12.42
N GLU A 250 -7.38 -8.52 -11.90
CA GLU A 250 -7.73 -8.54 -10.49
C GLU A 250 -6.72 -9.39 -9.75
N PHE A 251 -6.48 -9.09 -8.48
CA PHE A 251 -5.81 -10.04 -7.60
C PHE A 251 -6.58 -11.37 -7.58
N CYS A 252 -5.86 -12.49 -7.61
CA CYS A 252 -6.48 -13.80 -7.42
C CYS A 252 -7.01 -13.94 -5.98
N SER A 253 -7.89 -14.91 -5.72
CA SER A 253 -8.53 -15.08 -4.40
C SER A 253 -7.52 -15.17 -3.25
N VAL A 254 -6.37 -15.81 -3.47
CA VAL A 254 -5.30 -15.95 -2.47
C VAL A 254 -4.64 -14.60 -2.16
N CYS A 255 -4.35 -13.81 -3.20
CA CYS A 255 -3.80 -12.47 -3.03
C CYS A 255 -4.83 -11.54 -2.36
N LYS A 256 -6.12 -11.66 -2.71
CA LYS A 256 -7.21 -10.91 -2.07
C LYS A 256 -7.32 -11.22 -0.58
N GLU A 257 -7.36 -12.51 -0.21
CA GLU A 257 -7.36 -12.95 1.19
C GLU A 257 -6.17 -12.38 1.94
N THR A 258 -4.96 -12.49 1.39
CA THR A 258 -3.73 -11.98 2.00
C THR A 258 -3.81 -10.47 2.27
N ILE A 259 -4.28 -9.68 1.30
CA ILE A 259 -4.45 -8.23 1.46
C ILE A 259 -5.50 -7.91 2.52
N ILE A 260 -6.62 -8.65 2.57
CA ILE A 260 -7.67 -8.49 3.59
C ILE A 260 -7.13 -8.81 4.99
N GLU A 261 -6.39 -9.91 5.13
CA GLU A 261 -5.73 -10.27 6.39
C GLU A 261 -4.74 -9.19 6.82
N LYS A 262 -3.99 -8.60 5.87
CA LYS A 262 -3.09 -7.48 6.17
C LYS A 262 -3.85 -6.26 6.69
N ILE A 263 -4.95 -5.87 6.04
CA ILE A 263 -5.82 -4.78 6.51
C ILE A 263 -6.25 -5.03 7.95
N HIS A 264 -6.74 -6.24 8.24
CA HIS A 264 -7.21 -6.58 9.58
C HIS A 264 -6.11 -6.78 10.63
N SER A 265 -4.87 -7.03 10.19
CA SER A 265 -3.70 -7.04 11.10
C SER A 265 -3.31 -5.64 11.60
N LEU A 266 -3.66 -4.60 10.84
CA LEU A 266 -3.37 -3.20 11.16
C LEU A 266 -4.59 -2.49 11.78
N VAL A 267 -5.79 -2.83 11.30
CA VAL A 267 -7.03 -2.14 11.66
C VAL A 267 -8.08 -3.14 12.13
N SER A 268 -8.57 -2.91 13.35
CA SER A 268 -9.72 -3.63 13.90
C SER A 268 -11.00 -3.31 13.10
N PRO A 269 -11.85 -4.31 12.77
CA PRO A 269 -13.20 -4.06 12.26
C PRO A 269 -14.06 -3.24 13.23
N VAL A 270 -13.77 -3.28 14.53
CA VAL A 270 -14.45 -2.47 15.55
C VAL A 270 -13.84 -1.07 15.59
N ASP A 271 -14.62 -0.06 15.21
CA ASP A 271 -14.22 1.36 15.21
C ASP A 271 -14.35 1.97 16.60
N SER A 272 -15.42 1.64 17.33
CA SER A 272 -15.61 2.04 18.72
C SER A 272 -16.58 1.12 19.44
N PHE A 273 -16.57 1.17 20.76
CA PHE A 273 -17.52 0.45 21.58
C PHE A 273 -17.81 1.21 22.87
N THR A 274 -18.99 0.99 23.43
CA THR A 274 -19.40 1.51 24.73
C THR A 274 -20.01 0.40 25.58
N PRO A 275 -19.83 0.44 26.92
CA PRO A 275 -18.95 1.33 27.67
C PRO A 275 -17.46 1.10 27.34
N ALA A 276 -16.62 2.14 27.44
CA ALA A 276 -15.17 1.99 27.22
C ALA A 276 -14.56 1.06 28.27
N ASN A 277 -13.45 0.38 27.96
CA ASN A 277 -12.80 -0.60 28.86
C ASN A 277 -12.41 -0.03 30.24
N THR A 278 -12.23 1.28 30.35
CA THR A 278 -11.91 1.99 31.60
C THR A 278 -13.14 2.43 32.39
N SER A 279 -14.35 2.18 31.87
CA SER A 279 -15.59 2.56 32.52
C SER A 279 -15.94 1.59 33.64
N SER A 280 -16.43 2.10 34.77
CA SER A 280 -17.09 1.26 35.76
C SER A 280 -18.51 0.96 35.31
N VAL A 281 -18.90 -0.32 35.36
CA VAL A 281 -20.26 -0.76 35.04
C VAL A 281 -20.95 -1.23 36.32
N ASN A 282 -22.19 -0.80 36.53
CA ASN A 282 -22.99 -1.26 37.65
C ASN A 282 -23.58 -2.63 37.31
N ALA A 283 -23.04 -3.69 37.90
CA ALA A 283 -23.50 -5.07 37.68
C ALA A 283 -24.93 -5.35 38.18
N SER A 284 -25.53 -4.43 38.94
CA SER A 284 -26.90 -4.52 39.46
C SER A 284 -27.91 -3.70 38.66
N ALA A 285 -27.49 -3.06 37.57
CA ALA A 285 -28.35 -2.32 36.65
C ALA A 285 -28.21 -2.89 35.24
N ASP A 286 -29.22 -2.66 34.39
CA ASP A 286 -29.10 -2.97 32.97
C ASP A 286 -28.01 -2.09 32.35
N VAL A 287 -27.07 -2.72 31.66
CA VAL A 287 -25.97 -2.05 30.94
C VAL A 287 -26.11 -2.38 29.47
N THR A 288 -26.22 -1.35 28.63
CA THR A 288 -26.21 -1.52 27.17
C THR A 288 -24.79 -1.49 26.68
N PHE A 289 -24.42 -2.52 25.91
CA PHE A 289 -23.16 -2.57 25.17
C PHE A 289 -23.43 -2.26 23.71
N THR A 290 -22.63 -1.38 23.11
CA THR A 290 -22.74 -1.02 21.69
C THR A 290 -21.37 -1.17 21.06
N VAL A 291 -21.34 -1.70 19.85
CA VAL A 291 -20.16 -1.80 19.01
C VAL A 291 -20.49 -1.04 17.72
N ASN A 292 -19.60 -0.17 17.28
CA ASN A 292 -19.65 0.46 15.97
C ASN A 292 -18.53 -0.12 15.12
N GLU A 293 -18.87 -0.64 13.96
CA GLU A 293 -17.93 -1.30 13.05
C GLU A 293 -17.53 -0.40 11.87
N ILE A 294 -16.35 -0.67 11.31
CA ILE A 294 -15.92 -0.14 10.01
C ILE A 294 -16.51 -1.07 8.94
N LEU A 295 -17.55 -0.61 8.24
CA LEU A 295 -18.26 -1.45 7.30
C LEU A 295 -17.52 -1.53 5.95
N PRO A 296 -17.34 -2.73 5.35
CA PRO A 296 -16.92 -2.86 3.96
C PRO A 296 -18.04 -2.44 2.99
N VAL A 297 -17.74 -2.37 1.69
CA VAL A 297 -18.64 -1.91 0.62
C VAL A 297 -18.78 -2.97 -0.49
N PRO A 298 -19.95 -3.60 -0.66
CA PRO A 298 -21.12 -3.56 0.23
C PRO A 298 -20.79 -4.16 1.60
N ASN A 299 -21.62 -3.87 2.60
CA ASN A 299 -21.44 -4.46 3.93
C ASN A 299 -21.66 -5.97 3.86
N THR A 300 -20.66 -6.74 4.32
CA THR A 300 -20.73 -8.19 4.47
C THR A 300 -20.53 -8.64 5.91
N LEU A 301 -20.37 -7.71 6.85
CA LEU A 301 -20.28 -8.01 8.28
C LEU A 301 -21.68 -8.34 8.82
N VAL A 302 -21.74 -9.36 9.68
CA VAL A 302 -22.98 -9.83 10.29
C VAL A 302 -22.85 -9.67 11.81
N GLU A 303 -23.53 -8.67 12.36
CA GLU A 303 -23.59 -8.47 13.81
C GLU A 303 -24.53 -9.49 14.46
N ARG A 304 -24.06 -10.16 15.51
CA ARG A 304 -24.93 -10.91 16.43
C ARG A 304 -25.02 -10.14 17.74
N ASN A 305 -26.23 -9.71 18.08
CA ASN A 305 -26.46 -8.97 19.32
C ASN A 305 -26.49 -9.92 20.53
N HIS A 306 -25.80 -9.52 21.59
CA HIS A 306 -25.76 -10.20 22.87
C HIS A 306 -26.28 -9.28 23.95
N THR A 307 -27.34 -9.69 24.66
CA THR A 307 -27.84 -8.95 25.84
C THR A 307 -27.45 -9.70 27.10
N TYR A 308 -26.75 -9.02 28.01
CA TYR A 308 -26.46 -9.51 29.36
C TYR A 308 -27.48 -8.94 30.33
N SER A 309 -28.28 -9.80 30.97
CA SER A 309 -29.22 -9.41 32.02
C SER A 309 -29.20 -10.44 33.14
N HIS A 310 -29.04 -9.99 34.39
CA HIS A 310 -29.13 -10.82 35.60
C HIS A 310 -28.25 -12.10 35.57
N GLY A 311 -26.99 -12.00 35.13
CA GLY A 311 -26.07 -13.14 35.10
C GLY A 311 -26.28 -14.10 33.93
N LYS A 312 -27.12 -13.77 32.95
CA LYS A 312 -27.39 -14.59 31.77
C LYS A 312 -27.16 -13.82 30.48
N TYR A 313 -26.55 -14.49 29.50
CA TYR A 313 -26.48 -14.02 28.12
C TYR A 313 -27.71 -14.51 27.36
N THR A 314 -28.35 -13.61 26.61
CA THR A 314 -29.42 -13.93 25.66
C THR A 314 -29.00 -13.50 24.26
N TYR A 315 -29.37 -14.30 23.27
CA TYR A 315 -29.02 -14.11 21.86
C TYR A 315 -30.23 -13.57 21.12
N SER A 316 -30.05 -12.56 20.28
CA SER A 316 -31.03 -12.19 19.27
C SER A 316 -30.47 -12.43 17.87
N GLU A 317 -31.34 -12.85 16.96
CA GLU A 317 -31.02 -13.05 15.53
C GLU A 317 -30.36 -11.79 14.93
N PRO A 318 -29.39 -11.94 14.01
CA PRO A 318 -28.74 -10.82 13.35
C PRO A 318 -29.76 -9.98 12.58
N PHE A 319 -29.72 -8.66 12.75
CA PHE A 319 -30.43 -7.76 11.85
C PHE A 319 -29.62 -7.69 10.55
N THR A 320 -30.18 -8.23 9.46
CA THR A 320 -29.69 -7.89 8.12
C THR A 320 -30.14 -6.47 7.80
N THR A 321 -29.21 -5.51 7.85
CA THR A 321 -29.37 -4.18 7.25
C THR A 321 -28.67 -4.12 5.91
#